data_AF-A0A6P0XR20-F1
#
_entry.id   AF-A0A6P0XR20-F1
#
_cell.length_a   1.000
_cell.length_b   1.000
_cell.length_c   1.000
_cell.angle_alpha   90.00
_cell.angle_beta   90.00
_cell.angle_gamma   90.00
#
_symmetry.space_group_name_H-M   'P 1'
#
loop_
_entity.id
_entity.type
_entity.pdbx_description
1 polymer ?
#
loop_
_entity_poly.entity_id
_entity_poly.type
_entity_poly.pdbx_seq_one_letter_code
_entity_poly.pdbx_strand_id
1 'polypeptide(L)' 'MAKSTLPPKIPGQAETLQRAISLLGHLTKVGELRESRRNELIELIGACPSPKVAADWKQVLKEYSKR' A
#
# COMPACT_ATOMS: atom_id res chain seq x y z
N MET A 1 -19.31 9.91 -1.38
CA MET A 1 -18.87 8.74 -0.58
C MET A 1 -17.42 8.41 -0.93
N ALA A 2 -16.44 9.01 -0.25
CA ALA A 2 -15.02 8.70 -0.47
C ALA A 2 -14.62 7.59 0.51
N LYS A 3 -14.57 6.37 -0.04
CA LYS A 3 -14.30 5.10 0.65
C LYS A 3 -12.87 5.08 1.21
N SER A 4 -12.78 4.80 2.51
CA SER A 4 -11.66 4.17 3.24
C SER A 4 -10.24 4.66 2.90
N THR A 5 -9.76 5.63 3.67
CA THR A 5 -8.36 6.13 3.69
C THR A 5 -7.33 5.08 4.16
N LEU A 6 -7.78 3.89 4.54
CA LEU A 6 -6.95 2.83 5.09
C LEU A 6 -6.98 1.61 4.17
N PRO A 7 -5.84 0.91 3.99
CA PRO A 7 -5.85 -0.38 3.32
C PRO A 7 -6.73 -1.38 4.08
N PRO A 8 -7.42 -2.30 3.38
CA PRO A 8 -8.30 -3.28 4.03
C PRO A 8 -7.54 -4.23 4.96
N LYS A 9 -6.24 -4.41 4.73
CA LYS A 9 -5.35 -5.17 5.61
C LYS A 9 -4.11 -4.34 5.92
N ILE A 10 -3.75 -4.24 7.20
CA ILE A 10 -2.50 -3.63 7.62
C ILE A 10 -1.51 -4.75 7.96
N PRO A 11 -0.38 -4.88 7.24
CA PRO A 11 0.64 -5.86 7.57
C PRO A 11 1.19 -5.62 8.98
N GLY A 12 1.18 -6.66 9.82
CA GLY A 12 1.65 -6.57 11.21
C GLY A 12 3.15 -6.75 11.40
N GLN A 13 3.88 -7.20 10.37
CA GLN A 13 5.34 -7.36 10.43
C GLN A 13 6.04 -6.19 9.75
N ALA A 14 7.12 -5.70 10.35
CA ALA A 14 7.89 -4.55 9.86
C ALA A 14 8.36 -4.74 8.40
N GLU A 15 8.85 -5.93 8.04
CA GLU A 15 9.31 -6.24 6.68
C GLU A 15 8.16 -6.16 5.65
N THR A 16 7.03 -6.81 5.93
CA THR A 16 5.84 -6.77 5.06
C THR A 16 5.28 -5.36 4.90
N LEU A 17 5.39 -4.56 5.95
CA LEU A 17 4.90 -3.19 5.97
C LEU A 17 5.82 -2.25 5.18
N GLN A 18 7.15 -2.39 5.30
CA GLN A 18 8.12 -1.70 4.44
C GLN A 18 7.96 -2.09 2.96
N ARG A 19 7.67 -3.38 2.70
CA ARG A 19 7.40 -3.89 1.35
C ARG A 19 6.15 -3.23 0.75
N ALA A 20 5.05 -3.21 1.49
CA ALA A 20 3.81 -2.54 1.08
C ALA A 20 4.03 -1.04 0.82
N ILE A 21 4.76 -0.33 1.69
CA ILE A 21 5.13 1.08 1.51
C ILE A 21 5.92 1.29 0.21
N SER A 22 6.83 0.38 -0.11
CA SER A 22 7.66 0.45 -1.32
C SER A 22 6.84 0.23 -2.59
N LEU A 23 5.94 -0.76 -2.60
CA LEU A 23 5.03 -1.04 -3.70
C LEU A 23 4.06 0.13 -3.95
N LEU A 24 3.48 0.68 -2.87
CA LEU A 24 2.64 1.88 -2.97
C LEU A 24 3.45 3.07 -3.47
N GLY A 25 4.70 3.23 -3.02
CA GLY A 25 5.63 4.24 -3.53
C GLY A 25 5.88 4.11 -5.04
N HIS A 26 6.06 2.89 -5.53
CA HIS A 26 6.20 2.62 -6.95
C HIS A 26 4.92 3.00 -7.71
N LEU A 27 3.76 2.56 -7.21
CA LEU A 27 2.45 2.86 -7.80
C LEU A 27 2.15 4.35 -7.86
N THR A 28 2.54 5.14 -6.84
CA THR A 28 2.41 6.60 -6.85
C THR A 28 3.28 7.29 -7.91
N LYS A 29 4.47 6.74 -8.19
CA LYS A 29 5.42 7.32 -9.16
C LYS A 29 5.12 6.92 -10.60
N VAL A 30 4.86 5.64 -10.83
CA VAL A 30 4.68 5.08 -12.17
C VAL A 30 3.22 5.11 -12.61
N GLY A 31 2.27 5.14 -11.67
CA GLY A 31 0.84 5.10 -11.94
C GLY A 31 0.28 3.69 -12.10
N GLU A 32 1.13 2.70 -12.36
CA GLU A 32 0.75 1.30 -12.51
C GLU A 32 1.75 0.33 -11.87
N LEU A 33 1.26 -0.86 -11.51
CA LEU A 33 2.07 -1.98 -11.05
C LEU A 33 1.91 -3.14 -12.02
N ARG A 34 3.04 -3.80 -12.33
CA ARG A 34 3.04 -5.09 -13.02
C ARG A 34 2.25 -6.13 -12.21
N GLU A 35 1.66 -7.09 -12.89
CA GLU A 35 0.78 -8.11 -12.30
C GLU A 35 1.39 -8.79 -11.06
N SER A 36 2.64 -9.24 -11.11
CA SER A 36 3.31 -9.86 -9.95
C SER A 36 3.37 -8.93 -8.73
N ARG A 37 3.67 -7.65 -8.94
CA ARG A 37 3.74 -6.63 -7.87
C ARG A 37 2.37 -6.22 -7.36
N ARG A 38 1.37 -6.26 -8.24
CA ARG A 38 -0.03 -6.02 -7.89
C ARG A 38 -0.56 -7.14 -7.00
N ASN A 39 -0.29 -8.39 -7.36
CA ASN A 39 -0.65 -9.54 -6.52
C ASN A 39 0.06 -9.49 -5.17
N GLU A 40 1.37 -9.21 -5.15
CA GLU A 40 2.13 -9.03 -3.90
C GLU A 40 1.48 -7.94 -3.02
N LEU A 41 1.09 -6.80 -3.61
CA LEU A 41 0.40 -5.74 -2.87
C LEU A 41 -0.97 -6.21 -2.32
N ILE A 42 -1.77 -6.92 -3.12
CA ILE A 42 -3.07 -7.45 -2.69
C ILE A 42 -2.90 -8.45 -1.55
N GLU A 43 -1.87 -9.30 -1.56
CA GLU A 43 -1.62 -10.25 -0.47
C GLU A 43 -1.23 -9.55 0.83
N LEU A 44 -0.41 -8.49 0.71
CA LEU A 44 0.08 -7.70 1.85
C LEU A 44 -1.01 -6.84 2.48
N ILE A 45 -1.73 -6.07 1.67
CA ILE A 45 -2.66 -5.03 2.13
C ILE A 45 -4.12 -5.27 1.74
N GLY A 46 -4.43 -6.39 1.11
CA GLY A 46 -5.80 -6.86 0.81
C GLY A 46 -6.41 -6.25 -0.45
N ALA A 47 -5.82 -5.19 -1.03
CA ALA A 47 -6.32 -4.56 -2.25
C ALA A 47 -5.24 -3.76 -2.97
N CYS A 48 -5.43 -3.54 -4.27
CA CYS A 48 -4.62 -2.60 -5.06
C CYS A 48 -5.37 -1.27 -5.20
N PRO A 49 -4.91 -0.19 -4.56
CA PRO A 49 -5.52 1.13 -4.68
C PRO A 49 -5.19 1.79 -6.03
N SER A 50 -5.83 2.93 -6.32
CA SER A 50 -5.38 3.84 -7.40
C SER A 50 -4.19 4.69 -6.94
N PRO A 51 -3.41 5.31 -7.84
CA PRO A 51 -2.21 6.10 -7.48
C PRO A 51 -2.46 7.20 -6.44
N LYS A 52 -3.61 7.88 -6.53
CA LYS A 52 -4.04 8.88 -5.52
C LYS A 52 -4.21 8.26 -4.13
N VAL A 53 -4.94 7.15 -4.05
CA VAL A 53 -5.21 6.44 -2.78
C VAL A 53 -3.95 5.78 -2.25
N ALA A 54 -3.05 5.34 -3.14
CA ALA A 54 -1.77 4.75 -2.76
C ALA A 54 -0.87 5.71 -1.98
N ALA A 55 -0.92 7.01 -2.30
CA ALA A 55 -0.17 8.04 -1.57
C ALA A 55 -0.66 8.16 -0.12
N ASP A 56 -1.98 8.15 0.07
CA ASP A 56 -2.63 8.20 1.39
C ASP A 56 -2.27 6.96 2.22
N TRP A 57 -2.47 5.78 1.64
CA TRP A 57 -2.16 4.50 2.30
C TRP A 57 -0.67 4.39 2.66
N LYS A 58 0.22 4.91 1.83
CA LYS A 58 1.65 4.93 2.09
C LYS A 58 1.98 5.80 3.32
N GLN A 59 1.33 6.95 3.47
CA GLN A 59 1.53 7.81 4.65
C GLN A 59 1.02 7.12 5.91
N VAL A 60 -0.18 6.55 5.85
CA VAL A 60 -0.75 5.77 6.96
C VAL A 60 0.20 4.65 7.37
N LEU A 61 0.61 3.79 6.44
CA LEU A 61 1.51 2.67 6.74
C LEU A 61 2.84 3.14 7.33
N LYS A 62 3.41 4.26 6.87
CA LYS A 62 4.61 4.84 7.48
C LYS A 62 4.42 5.22 8.95
N GLU A 63 3.24 5.71 9.33
CA GLU A 63 2.95 6.02 10.73
C GLU A 63 2.83 4.73 11.57
N TYR A 64 2.25 3.66 11.00
CA TYR A 64 2.26 2.33 11.63
C TYR A 64 3.66 1.74 11.74
N SER A 65 4.57 2.06 10.83
CA SER A 65 5.96 1.57 10.88
C SER A 65 6.81 2.23 11.97
N LYS A 66 6.34 3.34 12.54
CA LYS A 66 7.05 4.12 13.57
C LYS A 66 6.58 3.78 14.99
N ARG A 67 5.48 3.02 15.12
CA ARG A 67 4.96 2.51 16.39
C ARG A 67 5.64 1.20 16.75
#